data_AF-A0A966V2H9-F1
#
_entry.id   AF-A0A966V2H9-F1
#
_cell.length_a   1.000
_cell.length_b   1.000
_cell.length_c   1.000
_cell.angle_alpha   90.00
_cell.angle_beta   90.00
_cell.angle_gamma   90.00
#
_symmetry.space_group_name_H-M   'P 1'
#
loop_
_entity.id
_entity.type
_entity.pdbx_description
1 polymer ?
#
loop_
_entity_poly.entity_id
_entity_poly.type
_entity_poly.pdbx_seq_one_letter_code
_entity_poly.pdbx_strand_id
1 'polypeptide(L)'
;MLSGAKVLSFTSMSNVLGTINPVERLCAAAHKVGAVAIVDACQSVPHQPTDVQAWGADLVAFSSHKMCGPSGVGILWGREDLLNAMPPFLGGGNMIADVRVDGFTTAPLPNKFEAGTPAIAEVIALGTAVDYLTGLGMHEVRRHEIELSSYVLGMLKGRFGDDITIHGPS
;
A
#
# COMPACT_ATOMS: atom_id res chain seq x y z
N MET A 1 2.20 -9.22 -23.85
CA MET A 1 3.07 -8.34 -23.05
C MET A 1 3.53 -8.98 -21.74
N LEU A 2 2.69 -9.73 -20.99
CA LEU A 2 3.11 -10.36 -19.73
C LEU A 2 3.61 -11.81 -19.85
N SER A 3 3.78 -12.35 -21.06
CA SER A 3 4.23 -13.74 -21.24
C SER A 3 5.64 -13.91 -20.64
N GLY A 4 5.81 -14.93 -19.79
CA GLY A 4 7.06 -15.20 -19.09
C GLY A 4 7.28 -14.40 -17.80
N ALA A 5 6.43 -13.41 -17.49
CA ALA A 5 6.53 -12.65 -16.26
C ALA A 5 6.26 -13.53 -15.03
N LYS A 6 7.00 -13.28 -13.94
CA LYS A 6 6.82 -13.95 -12.65
C LYS A 6 6.26 -13.02 -11.57
N VAL A 7 6.45 -11.72 -11.75
CA VAL A 7 5.96 -10.67 -10.85
C VAL A 7 5.51 -9.48 -11.69
N LEU A 8 4.41 -8.85 -11.29
CA LEU A 8 3.97 -7.54 -11.76
C LEU A 8 3.88 -6.61 -10.55
N SER A 9 4.76 -5.60 -10.50
CA SER A 9 4.72 -4.57 -9.47
C SER A 9 4.29 -3.24 -10.08
N PHE A 10 3.33 -2.56 -9.45
CA PHE A 10 2.76 -1.31 -9.96
C PHE A 10 2.15 -0.49 -8.83
N THR A 11 2.02 0.82 -9.06
CA THR A 11 1.33 1.73 -8.13
C THR A 11 -0.17 1.73 -8.37
N SER A 12 -0.98 1.79 -7.32
CA SER A 12 -2.44 1.99 -7.42
C SER A 12 -2.78 3.43 -7.79
N MET A 13 -1.98 4.39 -7.34
CA MET A 13 -2.13 5.81 -7.63
C MET A 13 -0.76 6.48 -7.75
N SER A 14 -0.47 7.08 -8.90
CA SER A 14 0.81 7.76 -9.13
C SER A 14 0.96 8.98 -8.23
N ASN A 15 2.08 9.08 -7.52
CA ASN A 15 2.45 10.25 -6.71
C ASN A 15 2.86 11.48 -7.53
N VAL A 16 3.04 11.33 -8.85
CA VAL A 16 3.44 12.42 -9.75
C VAL A 16 2.27 12.80 -10.65
N LEU A 17 1.68 11.81 -11.32
CA LEU A 17 0.63 12.05 -12.32
C LEU A 17 -0.77 12.11 -11.70
N GLY A 18 -0.96 11.67 -10.45
CA GLY A 18 -2.28 11.50 -9.84
C GLY A 18 -3.16 10.44 -10.51
N THR A 19 -2.62 9.70 -11.49
CA THR A 19 -3.35 8.64 -12.22
C THR A 19 -3.72 7.51 -11.27
N ILE A 20 -5.00 7.15 -11.23
CA ILE A 20 -5.51 5.97 -10.53
C ILE A 20 -5.50 4.80 -11.51
N ASN A 21 -4.68 3.79 -11.23
CA ASN A 21 -4.53 2.63 -12.08
C ASN A 21 -5.66 1.62 -11.84
N PRO A 22 -6.09 0.85 -12.86
CA PRO A 22 -7.14 -0.15 -12.71
C PRO A 22 -6.60 -1.40 -12.01
N VAL A 23 -6.41 -1.33 -10.69
CA VAL A 23 -5.70 -2.34 -9.88
C VAL A 23 -6.23 -3.76 -10.11
N GLU A 24 -7.55 -3.95 -10.00
CA GLU A 24 -8.20 -5.25 -10.21
C GLU A 24 -7.86 -5.87 -11.58
N ARG A 25 -7.90 -5.05 -12.64
CA ARG A 25 -7.57 -5.50 -14.00
C ARG A 25 -6.09 -5.88 -14.14
N LEU A 26 -5.20 -5.16 -13.46
CA LEU A 26 -3.75 -5.42 -13.49
C LEU A 26 -3.41 -6.68 -12.71
N CYS A 27 -3.98 -6.88 -11.52
CA CYS A 27 -3.85 -8.12 -10.75
C CYS A 27 -4.36 -9.32 -11.57
N ALA A 28 -5.57 -9.23 -12.13
CA ALA A 28 -6.12 -10.29 -12.98
C ALA A 28 -5.25 -10.59 -14.20
N ALA A 29 -4.60 -9.58 -14.79
CA ALA A 29 -3.67 -9.77 -15.90
C ALA A 29 -2.37 -10.48 -15.47
N ALA A 30 -1.86 -10.19 -14.27
CA ALA A 30 -0.70 -10.90 -13.70
C ALA A 30 -1.04 -12.38 -13.43
N HIS A 31 -2.19 -12.65 -12.81
CA HIS A 31 -2.61 -14.01 -12.49
C HIS A 31 -2.84 -14.87 -13.74
N LYS A 32 -3.31 -14.29 -14.85
CA LYS A 32 -3.46 -14.99 -16.14
C LYS A 32 -2.16 -15.60 -16.66
N VAL A 33 -0.99 -15.10 -16.25
CA VAL A 33 0.32 -15.64 -16.62
C VAL A 33 1.03 -16.33 -15.46
N GLY A 34 0.36 -16.49 -14.31
CA GLY A 34 0.92 -17.06 -13.10
C GLY A 34 1.92 -16.14 -12.39
N ALA A 35 1.86 -14.83 -12.61
CA ALA A 35 2.70 -13.85 -11.94
C ALA A 35 2.05 -13.35 -10.63
N VAL A 36 2.89 -13.03 -9.64
CA VAL A 36 2.47 -12.38 -8.38
C VAL A 36 2.24 -10.89 -8.62
N ALA A 37 1.13 -10.34 -8.12
CA ALA A 37 0.79 -8.92 -8.20
C ALA A 37 1.15 -8.17 -6.90
N ILE A 38 2.06 -7.20 -7.02
CA ILE A 38 2.53 -6.35 -5.91
C ILE A 38 2.05 -4.92 -6.14
N VAL A 39 1.22 -4.40 -5.23
CA VAL A 39 0.61 -3.08 -5.35
C VAL A 39 1.26 -2.09 -4.39
N ASP A 40 1.85 -1.02 -4.93
CA ASP A 40 2.18 0.16 -4.14
C ASP A 40 0.91 1.01 -3.94
N ALA A 41 0.41 1.02 -2.71
CA ALA A 41 -0.82 1.69 -2.33
C ALA A 41 -0.57 2.97 -1.50
N CYS A 42 0.67 3.48 -1.51
CA CYS A 42 1.06 4.63 -0.69
C CYS A 42 0.23 5.89 -0.94
N GLN A 43 -0.30 6.08 -2.15
CA GLN A 43 -1.15 7.23 -2.51
C GLN A 43 -2.62 6.86 -2.66
N SER A 44 -3.02 5.59 -2.58
CA SER A 44 -4.45 5.25 -2.59
C SER A 44 -5.02 5.12 -1.19
N VAL A 45 -4.32 4.42 -0.28
CA VAL A 45 -4.80 4.16 1.09
C VAL A 45 -5.20 5.43 1.85
N PRO A 46 -4.45 6.55 1.75
CA PRO A 46 -4.84 7.78 2.45
C PRO A 46 -6.02 8.53 1.84
N HIS A 47 -6.40 8.21 0.60
CA HIS A 47 -7.20 9.09 -0.26
C HIS A 47 -8.48 8.42 -0.80
N GLN A 48 -8.61 7.09 -0.69
CA GLN A 48 -9.80 6.36 -1.14
C GLN A 48 -10.00 5.03 -0.40
N PRO A 49 -11.24 4.50 -0.35
CA PRO A 49 -11.50 3.17 0.16
C PRO A 49 -10.64 2.13 -0.56
N THR A 50 -10.05 1.22 0.21
CA THR A 50 -9.14 0.20 -0.31
C THR A 50 -9.61 -1.16 0.14
N ASP A 51 -9.90 -2.05 -0.82
CA ASP A 51 -10.23 -3.45 -0.59
C ASP A 51 -9.25 -4.32 -1.37
N VAL A 52 -8.27 -4.84 -0.64
CA VAL A 52 -7.18 -5.66 -1.19
C VAL A 52 -7.68 -7.02 -1.71
N GLN A 53 -8.79 -7.54 -1.18
CA GLN A 53 -9.39 -8.79 -1.62
C GLN A 53 -10.14 -8.58 -2.93
N ALA A 54 -10.95 -7.51 -3.02
CA ALA A 54 -11.64 -7.14 -4.25
C ALA A 54 -10.66 -6.85 -5.40
N TRP A 55 -9.49 -6.27 -5.10
CA TRP A 55 -8.43 -6.08 -6.08
C TRP A 55 -7.77 -7.38 -6.56
N GLY A 56 -7.89 -8.48 -5.82
CA GLY A 56 -7.11 -9.69 -6.06
C GLY A 56 -5.60 -9.44 -5.95
N ALA A 57 -5.16 -8.56 -5.05
CA ALA A 57 -3.74 -8.30 -4.84
C ALA A 57 -3.07 -9.47 -4.10
N ASP A 58 -1.78 -9.73 -4.36
CA ASP A 58 -1.01 -10.72 -3.59
C ASP A 58 -0.20 -10.07 -2.46
N LEU A 59 0.35 -8.88 -2.71
CA LEU A 59 1.03 -8.03 -1.75
C LEU A 59 0.61 -6.57 -1.94
N VAL A 60 0.40 -5.83 -0.85
CA VAL A 60 0.05 -4.40 -0.87
C VAL A 60 0.84 -3.66 0.20
N ALA A 61 1.53 -2.58 -0.19
CA ALA A 61 2.33 -1.77 0.73
C ALA A 61 1.82 -0.33 0.84
N PHE A 62 1.82 0.22 2.05
CA PHE A 62 1.53 1.64 2.30
C PHE A 62 2.30 2.18 3.52
N SER A 63 2.40 3.51 3.62
CA SER A 63 3.18 4.21 4.66
C SER A 63 2.29 5.03 5.59
N SER A 64 2.53 4.94 6.90
CA SER A 64 1.71 5.62 7.93
C SER A 64 1.74 7.14 7.83
N HIS A 65 2.92 7.72 7.58
CA HIS A 65 3.11 9.18 7.48
C HIS A 65 2.39 9.85 6.30
N LYS A 66 1.77 9.07 5.40
CA LYS A 66 0.92 9.60 4.32
C LYS A 66 -0.56 9.61 4.68
N MET A 67 -0.96 8.97 5.78
CA MET A 67 -2.35 8.77 6.19
C MET A 67 -2.60 9.27 7.62
N CYS A 68 -2.13 10.47 7.94
CA CYS A 68 -2.26 11.10 9.27
C CYS A 68 -1.56 10.37 10.43
N GLY A 69 -0.81 9.30 10.17
CA GLY A 69 -0.02 8.60 11.15
C GLY A 69 1.43 9.10 11.25
N PRO A 70 2.24 8.56 12.17
CA PRO A 70 3.62 8.99 12.38
C PRO A 70 4.58 8.47 11.30
N SER A 71 5.78 9.07 11.25
CA SER A 71 6.92 8.49 10.55
C SER A 71 7.43 7.23 11.26
N GLY A 72 8.21 6.41 10.55
CA GLY A 72 8.90 5.24 11.15
C GLY A 72 8.11 3.93 11.12
N VAL A 73 6.86 3.95 10.63
CA VAL A 73 6.03 2.74 10.45
C VAL A 73 5.31 2.75 9.09
N GLY A 74 5.16 1.56 8.54
CA GLY A 74 4.40 1.26 7.32
C GLY A 74 3.90 -0.17 7.40
N ILE A 75 3.03 -0.55 6.47
CA ILE A 75 2.36 -1.85 6.47
C ILE A 75 2.62 -2.54 5.14
N LEU A 76 2.94 -3.84 5.23
CA LEU A 76 2.86 -4.78 4.13
C LEU A 76 1.71 -5.74 4.44
N TRP A 77 0.60 -5.60 3.71
CA TRP A 77 -0.40 -6.64 3.64
C TRP A 77 0.04 -7.69 2.63
N GLY A 78 -0.22 -8.96 2.90
CA GLY A 78 0.03 -10.04 1.97
C GLY A 78 -0.89 -11.21 2.19
N ARG A 79 -1.15 -11.97 1.12
CA ARG A 79 -1.90 -13.22 1.23
C ARG A 79 -1.18 -14.19 2.17
N GLU A 80 -1.93 -14.83 3.05
CA GLU A 80 -1.38 -15.68 4.10
C GLU A 80 -0.56 -16.85 3.55
N ASP A 81 -1.03 -17.52 2.49
CA ASP A 81 -0.32 -18.62 1.84
C ASP A 81 1.01 -18.18 1.24
N LEU A 82 1.04 -16.98 0.63
CA LEU A 82 2.27 -16.39 0.10
C LEU A 82 3.25 -16.00 1.21
N LEU A 83 2.78 -15.34 2.28
CA LEU A 83 3.61 -14.98 3.44
C LEU A 83 4.18 -16.22 4.16
N ASN A 84 3.40 -17.29 4.25
CA ASN A 84 3.85 -18.55 4.83
C ASN A 84 4.96 -19.20 3.98
N ALA A 85 4.83 -19.16 2.65
CA ALA A 85 5.82 -19.72 1.73
C ALA A 85 7.14 -18.92 1.65
N MET A 86 7.12 -17.61 1.93
CA MET A 86 8.33 -16.77 1.91
C MET A 86 9.27 -17.10 3.09
N PRO A 87 10.60 -17.11 2.90
CA PRO A 87 11.53 -17.23 4.02
C PRO A 87 11.46 -15.98 4.92
N PRO A 88 11.84 -16.06 6.21
CA PRO A 88 11.97 -14.86 7.05
C PRO A 88 12.98 -13.89 6.44
N PHE A 89 12.79 -12.58 6.68
CA PHE A 89 13.68 -11.55 6.13
C PHE A 89 14.72 -11.08 7.15
N LEU A 90 14.30 -10.36 8.19
CA LEU A 90 15.16 -9.96 9.31
C LEU A 90 15.13 -11.05 10.40
N GLY A 91 16.28 -11.35 10.99
CA GLY A 91 16.42 -12.32 12.07
C GLY A 91 16.70 -11.66 13.41
N GLY A 92 16.16 -12.21 14.51
CA GLY A 92 16.38 -11.70 15.85
C GLY A 92 15.31 -12.16 16.83
N GLY A 93 15.20 -11.47 17.97
CA GLY A 93 14.09 -11.67 18.91
C GLY A 93 12.73 -11.37 18.27
N ASN A 94 11.64 -11.78 18.93
CA ASN A 94 10.24 -11.63 18.48
C ASN A 94 9.82 -12.48 17.27
N MET A 95 10.69 -12.67 16.27
CA MET A 95 10.38 -13.41 15.04
C MET A 95 10.67 -14.92 15.10
N ILE A 96 11.32 -15.38 16.18
CA ILE A 96 11.67 -16.78 16.43
C ILE A 96 10.64 -17.48 17.32
N ALA A 97 10.50 -18.80 17.17
CA ALA A 97 9.75 -19.66 18.09
C ALA A 97 10.71 -20.45 19.00
N ASP A 98 11.77 -21.04 18.44
CA ASP A 98 12.84 -21.72 19.18
C ASP A 98 14.20 -21.37 18.57
N VAL A 99 15.23 -21.23 19.40
CA VAL A 99 16.60 -20.94 18.98
C VAL A 99 17.56 -21.92 19.64
N ARG A 100 18.40 -22.54 18.82
CA ARG A 100 19.44 -23.48 19.20
C ARG A 100 20.77 -23.04 18.61
N VAL A 101 21.86 -23.67 19.06
CA VAL A 101 23.21 -23.38 18.55
C VAL A 101 23.33 -23.71 17.05
N ASP A 102 22.60 -24.71 16.57
CA ASP A 102 22.65 -25.25 15.22
C ASP A 102 21.50 -24.77 14.32
N GLY A 103 20.57 -23.95 14.83
CA GLY A 103 19.46 -23.44 14.02
C GLY A 103 18.35 -22.77 14.82
N PHE A 104 17.29 -22.39 14.11
CA PHE A 104 16.11 -21.76 14.70
C PHE A 104 14.84 -22.17 13.95
N THR A 105 13.70 -22.00 14.60
CA THR A 105 12.38 -22.06 13.97
C THR A 105 11.72 -20.67 14.05
N THR A 106 10.93 -20.32 13.03
CA THR A 106 10.25 -19.02 13.00
C THR A 106 8.96 -19.05 13.82
N ALA A 107 8.61 -17.91 14.41
CA ALA A 107 7.25 -17.65 14.88
C ALA A 107 6.23 -17.77 13.74
N PRO A 108 4.94 -17.99 14.03
CA PRO A 108 3.89 -17.88 13.03
C PRO A 108 3.78 -16.45 12.49
N LEU A 109 3.01 -16.27 11.41
CA LEU A 109 2.64 -14.94 10.93
C LEU A 109 1.81 -14.19 11.98
N PRO A 110 1.92 -12.85 12.06
CA PRO A 110 2.81 -11.98 11.27
C PRO A 110 4.24 -11.89 11.84
N ASN A 111 4.46 -12.30 13.09
CA ASN A 111 5.73 -12.11 13.83
C ASN A 111 6.97 -12.65 13.11
N LYS A 112 6.83 -13.68 12.26
CA LYS A 112 7.88 -14.18 11.35
C LYS A 112 8.66 -13.05 10.62
N PHE A 113 8.01 -11.92 10.33
CA PHE A 113 8.59 -10.79 9.61
C PHE A 113 8.88 -9.56 10.48
N GLU A 114 8.64 -9.62 11.79
CA GLU A 114 8.73 -8.48 12.71
C GLU A 114 9.83 -8.73 13.76
N ALA A 115 11.08 -8.67 13.31
CA ALA A 115 12.25 -8.93 14.15
C ALA A 115 12.58 -7.77 15.09
N GLY A 116 12.87 -8.09 16.34
CA GLY A 116 13.26 -7.13 17.38
C GLY A 116 12.07 -6.43 18.04
N THR A 117 12.37 -5.43 18.85
CA THR A 117 11.34 -4.58 19.46
C THR A 117 10.72 -3.71 18.37
N PRO A 118 9.38 -3.77 18.15
CA PRO A 118 8.74 -2.99 17.10
C PRO A 118 8.69 -1.50 17.45
N ALA A 119 8.27 -0.68 16.50
CA ALA A 119 7.94 0.73 16.68
C ALA A 119 6.60 0.86 17.45
N ILE A 120 6.61 0.52 18.75
CA ILE A 120 5.40 0.30 19.56
C ILE A 120 4.49 1.53 19.56
N ALA A 121 5.05 2.71 19.87
CA ALA A 121 4.27 3.94 19.95
C ALA A 121 3.74 4.35 18.57
N GLU A 122 4.54 4.15 17.53
CA GLU A 122 4.21 4.49 16.16
C GLU A 122 3.09 3.61 15.62
N VAL A 123 3.10 2.30 15.90
CA VAL A 123 2.03 1.37 15.51
C VAL A 123 0.72 1.71 16.22
N ILE A 124 0.77 2.05 17.51
CA ILE A 124 -0.42 2.51 18.26
C ILE A 124 -1.00 3.78 17.63
N ALA A 125 -0.15 4.77 17.34
CA ALA A 125 -0.58 6.02 16.73
C ALA A 125 -1.08 5.83 15.28
N LEU A 126 -0.51 4.89 14.51
CA LEU A 126 -1.06 4.48 13.23
C LEU A 126 -2.49 3.91 13.38
N GLY A 127 -2.75 3.11 14.42
CA GLY A 127 -4.10 2.64 14.73
C GLY A 127 -5.09 3.80 14.95
N THR A 128 -4.69 4.82 15.72
CA THR A 128 -5.50 6.03 15.91
C THR A 128 -5.73 6.80 14.60
N ALA A 129 -4.73 6.86 13.72
CA ALA A 129 -4.88 7.49 12.40
C ALA A 129 -5.87 6.73 11.50
N VAL A 130 -5.86 5.39 11.57
CA VAL A 130 -6.86 4.54 10.90
C VAL A 130 -8.26 4.82 11.45
N ASP A 131 -8.43 4.89 12.77
CA ASP A 131 -9.72 5.19 13.40
C ASP A 131 -10.24 6.58 12.99
N TYR A 132 -9.35 7.58 12.94
CA TYR A 132 -9.69 8.93 12.52
C TYR A 132 -10.21 8.96 11.08
N LEU A 133 -9.47 8.37 10.13
CA LEU A 133 -9.87 8.31 8.72
C LEU A 133 -11.14 7.47 8.51
N THR A 134 -11.29 6.38 9.26
CA THR A 134 -12.50 5.54 9.25
C THR A 134 -13.71 6.33 9.76
N GLY A 135 -13.53 7.12 10.82
CA GLY A 135 -14.58 7.97 11.39
C GLY A 135 -15.02 9.11 10.45
N LEU A 136 -14.11 9.65 9.63
CA LEU A 136 -14.46 10.56 8.54
C LEU A 136 -15.21 9.85 7.40
N GLY A 137 -14.90 8.57 7.17
CA GLY A 137 -15.39 7.77 6.07
C GLY A 137 -14.59 8.03 4.79
N MET A 138 -13.89 7.00 4.30
CA MET A 138 -13.00 7.15 3.15
C MET A 138 -13.70 7.54 1.84
N HIS A 139 -15.00 7.24 1.70
CA HIS A 139 -15.81 7.74 0.58
C HIS A 139 -16.01 9.25 0.63
N GLU A 140 -16.18 9.82 1.82
CA GLU A 140 -16.36 11.25 2.04
C GLU A 140 -15.04 12.00 1.83
N VAL A 141 -13.93 11.45 2.34
CA VAL A 141 -12.57 11.94 2.05
C VAL A 141 -12.37 12.01 0.53
N ARG A 142 -12.64 10.92 -0.18
CA ARG A 142 -12.49 10.87 -1.64
C ARG A 142 -13.37 11.90 -2.35
N ARG A 143 -14.64 12.04 -1.94
CA ARG A 143 -15.56 13.01 -2.53
C ARG A 143 -15.02 14.44 -2.38
N HIS A 144 -14.59 14.80 -1.16
CA HIS A 144 -14.05 16.12 -0.89
C HIS A 144 -12.78 16.41 -1.71
N GLU A 145 -11.88 15.42 -1.84
CA GLU A 145 -10.67 15.58 -2.65
C GLU A 145 -10.95 15.74 -4.14
N ILE A 146 -12.00 15.11 -4.67
CA ILE A 146 -12.43 15.31 -6.06
C ILE A 146 -12.91 16.76 -6.26
N GLU A 147 -13.67 17.31 -5.31
CA GLU A 147 -14.14 18.70 -5.35
C GLU A 147 -12.94 19.68 -5.35
N LEU A 148 -11.99 19.50 -4.43
CA LEU A 148 -10.79 20.32 -4.34
C LEU A 148 -9.91 20.21 -5.60
N SER A 149 -9.68 18.99 -6.07
CA SER A 149 -8.84 18.76 -7.27
C SER A 149 -9.48 19.38 -8.51
N SER A 150 -10.80 19.24 -8.68
CA SER A 150 -11.52 19.85 -9.80
C SER A 150 -11.43 21.37 -9.78
N TYR A 151 -11.57 21.98 -8.59
CA TYR A 151 -11.41 23.43 -8.42
C TYR A 151 -10.00 23.89 -8.77
N VAL A 152 -8.97 23.24 -8.22
CA VAL A 152 -7.57 23.62 -8.44
C VAL A 152 -7.18 23.45 -9.91
N LEU A 153 -7.52 22.33 -10.53
CA LEU A 153 -7.21 22.08 -11.95
C LEU A 153 -7.92 23.08 -12.87
N GLY A 154 -9.20 23.38 -12.59
CA GLY A 154 -9.96 24.39 -13.34
C GLY A 154 -9.35 25.79 -13.20
N MET A 155 -8.96 26.18 -11.98
CA MET A 155 -8.31 27.47 -11.72
C MET A 155 -6.95 27.58 -12.41
N LEU A 156 -6.10 26.55 -12.31
CA LEU A 156 -4.80 26.53 -12.95
C LEU A 156 -4.91 26.67 -14.47
N LYS A 157 -5.80 25.91 -15.11
CA LYS A 157 -6.08 26.01 -16.54
C LYS A 157 -6.60 27.40 -16.92
N GLY A 158 -7.58 27.92 -16.18
CA GLY A 158 -8.20 29.21 -16.47
C GLY A 158 -7.26 30.41 -16.28
N ARG A 159 -6.34 30.34 -15.33
CA ARG A 159 -5.42 31.44 -15.00
C ARG A 159 -4.15 31.44 -15.84
N PHE A 160 -3.59 30.27 -16.13
CA PHE A 160 -2.26 30.16 -16.74
C PHE A 160 -2.29 29.61 -18.16
N GLY A 161 -3.39 29.00 -18.62
CA GLY A 161 -3.50 28.51 -20.00
C GLY A 161 -2.30 27.65 -20.40
N ASP A 162 -1.61 28.06 -21.47
CA ASP A 162 -0.46 27.37 -22.04
C ASP A 162 0.88 27.71 -21.34
N ASP A 163 0.90 28.63 -20.38
CA ASP A 163 2.11 28.98 -19.61
C ASP A 163 2.55 27.84 -18.68
N ILE A 164 1.65 26.89 -18.39
CA ILE A 164 1.93 25.70 -17.59
C ILE A 164 1.47 24.44 -18.31
N THR A 165 2.16 23.33 -18.04
CA THR A 165 1.71 22.00 -18.45
C THR A 165 1.35 21.18 -17.22
N ILE A 166 0.10 20.70 -17.16
CA ILE A 166 -0.36 19.77 -16.13
C ILE A 166 -0.13 18.35 -16.64
N HIS A 167 0.67 17.57 -15.92
CA HIS A 167 0.93 16.18 -16.24
C HIS A 167 -0.03 15.25 -15.51
N GLY A 168 -0.61 14.28 -16.24
CA GLY A 168 -1.59 13.32 -15.72
C GLY A 168 -3.00 13.55 -16.28
N PRO A 169 -4.00 12.76 -15.84
CA PRO A 169 -5.39 13.00 -16.20
C PRO A 169 -5.85 14.35 -15.63
N SER A 170 -6.37 15.22 -16.50
CA SER A 170 -6.75 16.59 -16.17
C SER A 170 -8.05 16.99 -16.85
#